data_AF-A0A1B7VRJ6-F1
#
_entry.id   AF-A0A1B7VRJ6-F1
#
_cell.length_a   1.000
_cell.length_b   1.000
_cell.length_c   1.000
_cell.angle_alpha   90.00
_cell.angle_beta   90.00
_cell.angle_gamma   90.00
#
_symmetry.space_group_name_H-M   'P 1'
#
loop_
_entity.id
_entity.type
_entity.pdbx_description
1 polymer ?
#
loop_
_entity_poly.entity_id
_entity_poly.type
_entity_poly.pdbx_seq_one_letter_code
_entity_poly.pdbx_strand_id
1 'polypeptide(L)'
;MIEIKPYPGDFIHGINLDNWYPCHNIALSGRLWSPDFAALCEPTLAASHCCVKDLSIEALKQSGTPMGVLSPRTSWYVWAAAIIRSGGHVGTGSIDTKWLPKSEMDKIVWIGDIELAFEEVRRYIAPQAVSRLACIWVAENTSIGQAHIRKMLGFNTLILKVKIPAATGVSKVDTSWFDLYCTDSKQEYIEKYWQGAELDPKVPKWEYLVDGVIEVNDPEGLEKIRKEGGHLRLP
;
A
#
# COMPACT_ATOMS: atom_id res chain seq x y z
N MET A 1 -12.28 23.01 -10.01
CA MET A 1 -12.59 21.66 -9.51
C MET A 1 -11.83 20.66 -10.36
N ILE A 2 -11.09 19.75 -9.73
CA ILE A 2 -10.45 18.62 -10.45
C ILE A 2 -11.59 17.65 -10.82
N GLU A 3 -11.68 17.29 -12.09
CA GLU A 3 -12.68 16.32 -12.56
C GLU A 3 -12.22 14.91 -12.18
N ILE A 4 -12.87 14.30 -11.18
CA ILE A 4 -12.55 12.95 -10.70
C ILE A 4 -13.33 11.95 -11.57
N LYS A 5 -12.61 11.06 -12.26
CA LYS A 5 -13.18 10.09 -13.21
C LYS A 5 -12.88 8.65 -12.78
N PRO A 6 -13.70 7.67 -13.22
CA PRO A 6 -13.34 6.27 -13.15
C PRO A 6 -12.07 5.98 -13.95
N TYR A 7 -11.21 5.11 -13.43
CA TYR A 7 -10.08 4.58 -14.18
C TYR A 7 -10.47 3.25 -14.85
N PRO A 8 -10.31 3.13 -16.18
CA PRO A 8 -10.77 1.94 -16.91
C PRO A 8 -9.90 0.72 -16.64
N GLY A 9 -10.52 -0.46 -16.71
CA GLY A 9 -9.84 -1.76 -16.60
C GLY A 9 -10.50 -2.70 -15.59
N ASP A 10 -10.05 -3.96 -15.62
CA ASP A 10 -10.47 -4.99 -14.68
C ASP A 10 -9.32 -5.30 -13.73
N PHE A 11 -9.54 -5.04 -12.44
CA PHE A 11 -8.50 -5.12 -11.42
C PHE A 11 -8.82 -6.13 -10.34
N ILE A 12 -7.78 -6.51 -9.62
CA ILE A 12 -7.84 -7.33 -8.41
C ILE A 12 -7.07 -6.68 -7.28
N HIS A 13 -7.57 -6.88 -6.06
CA HIS A 13 -6.94 -6.46 -4.82
C HIS A 13 -6.79 -7.66 -3.88
N GLY A 14 -5.64 -7.79 -3.23
CA GLY A 14 -5.39 -8.83 -2.25
C GLY A 14 -5.64 -8.33 -0.84
N ILE A 15 -6.49 -9.03 -0.09
CA ILE A 15 -6.81 -8.72 1.31
C ILE A 15 -6.38 -9.86 2.24
N ASN A 16 -5.76 -9.49 3.36
CA ASN A 16 -5.55 -10.40 4.48
C ASN A 16 -6.80 -10.37 5.37
N LEU A 17 -7.48 -11.52 5.51
CA LEU A 17 -8.68 -11.64 6.35
C LEU A 17 -8.39 -11.41 7.84
N ASP A 18 -7.16 -11.60 8.30
CA ASP A 18 -6.78 -11.29 9.68
C ASP A 18 -6.62 -9.78 9.95
N ASN A 19 -6.56 -8.96 8.89
CA ASN A 19 -6.46 -7.51 9.04
C ASN A 19 -7.86 -6.89 9.18
N TRP A 20 -8.26 -6.64 10.43
CA TRP A 20 -9.61 -6.17 10.76
C TRP A 20 -9.98 -4.86 10.06
N TYR A 21 -9.04 -3.94 9.90
CA TYR A 21 -9.34 -2.58 9.45
C TYR A 21 -9.80 -2.48 7.99
N PRO A 22 -9.06 -2.98 6.97
CA PRO A 22 -9.56 -3.03 5.61
C PRO A 22 -10.76 -3.97 5.45
N CYS A 23 -10.82 -5.07 6.21
CA CYS A 23 -11.98 -5.97 6.19
C CYS A 23 -13.25 -5.25 6.64
N HIS A 24 -13.18 -4.50 7.74
CA HIS A 24 -14.30 -3.73 8.27
C HIS A 24 -14.79 -2.66 7.29
N ASN A 25 -13.87 -1.87 6.71
CA ASN A 25 -14.21 -0.83 5.75
C ASN A 25 -14.90 -1.39 4.50
N ILE A 26 -14.39 -2.52 3.96
CA ILE A 26 -15.02 -3.23 2.84
C ILE A 26 -16.36 -3.83 3.25
N ALA A 27 -16.47 -4.46 4.40
CA ALA A 27 -17.71 -5.09 4.85
C ALA A 27 -18.87 -4.09 4.93
N LEU A 28 -18.58 -2.87 5.42
CA LEU A 28 -19.54 -1.78 5.57
C LEU A 28 -19.93 -1.13 4.24
N SER A 29 -18.97 -0.80 3.39
CA SER A 29 -19.20 0.08 2.23
C SER A 29 -18.95 -0.56 0.87
N GLY A 30 -18.31 -1.73 0.84
CA GLY A 30 -17.76 -2.34 -0.37
C GLY A 30 -16.55 -1.59 -0.93
N ARG A 31 -15.98 -0.62 -0.21
CA ARG A 31 -14.95 0.30 -0.74
C ARG A 31 -13.73 0.42 0.17
N LEU A 32 -12.58 0.73 -0.43
CA LEU A 32 -11.38 1.22 0.25
C LEU A 32 -10.94 2.53 -0.38
N TRP A 33 -10.42 3.44 0.45
CA TRP A 33 -10.02 4.79 0.06
C TRP A 33 -8.55 4.98 0.39
N SER A 34 -7.78 5.60 -0.51
CA SER A 34 -6.43 6.06 -0.17
C SER A 34 -6.54 7.22 0.83
N PRO A 35 -5.52 7.43 1.68
CA PRO A 35 -5.54 8.49 2.70
C PRO A 35 -5.73 9.89 2.11
N ASP A 36 -4.97 10.23 1.05
CA ASP A 36 -5.05 11.54 0.42
C ASP A 36 -6.43 11.78 -0.23
N PHE A 37 -7.00 10.78 -0.89
CA PHE A 37 -8.35 10.86 -1.46
C PHE A 37 -9.45 10.94 -0.38
N ALA A 38 -9.34 10.19 0.71
CA ALA A 38 -10.27 10.29 1.83
C ALA A 38 -10.28 11.69 2.45
N ALA A 39 -9.10 12.28 2.66
CA ALA A 39 -8.97 13.65 3.15
C ALA A 39 -9.53 14.68 2.17
N LEU A 40 -9.41 14.46 0.85
CA LEU A 40 -10.02 15.33 -0.16
C LEU A 40 -11.56 15.35 -0.07
N CYS A 41 -12.17 14.20 0.25
CA CYS A 41 -13.63 14.07 0.26
C CYS A 41 -14.29 14.41 1.60
N GLU A 42 -13.57 14.32 2.72
CA GLU A 42 -14.11 14.50 4.07
C GLU A 42 -13.43 15.68 4.79
N PRO A 43 -14.10 16.84 4.93
CA PRO A 43 -13.50 18.05 5.51
C PRO A 43 -12.93 17.89 6.92
N THR A 44 -13.53 17.01 7.73
CA THR A 44 -13.07 16.72 9.10
C THR A 44 -11.75 15.95 9.09
N LEU A 45 -11.58 15.02 8.14
CA LEU A 45 -10.32 14.31 7.94
C LEU A 45 -9.26 15.26 7.37
N ALA A 46 -9.64 16.13 6.42
CA ALA A 46 -8.75 17.11 5.81
C ALA A 46 -8.04 17.99 6.84
N ALA A 47 -8.74 18.39 7.91
CA ALA A 47 -8.20 19.26 8.95
C ALA A 47 -7.06 18.63 9.77
N SER A 48 -7.02 17.29 9.86
CA SER A 48 -5.98 16.54 10.59
C SER A 48 -5.07 15.71 9.69
N HIS A 49 -5.35 15.65 8.38
CA HIS A 49 -4.59 14.86 7.43
C HIS A 49 -3.25 15.52 7.13
N CYS A 50 -2.19 14.72 7.15
CA CYS A 50 -0.87 15.14 6.72
C CYS A 50 -0.48 14.26 5.52
N CYS A 51 -0.37 14.87 4.34
CA CYS A 51 0.04 14.14 3.15
C CYS A 51 1.51 13.75 3.27
N VAL A 52 1.84 12.51 2.88
CA VAL A 52 3.24 12.02 2.88
C VAL A 52 4.14 12.93 2.05
N LYS A 53 3.61 13.53 0.98
CA LYS A 53 4.35 14.42 0.07
C LYS A 53 4.82 15.72 0.76
N ASP A 54 4.14 16.14 1.83
CA ASP A 54 4.44 17.37 2.55
C ASP A 54 5.54 17.19 3.62
N LEU A 55 5.88 15.95 3.96
CA LEU A 55 6.93 15.63 4.92
C LEU A 55 8.27 15.40 4.24
N SER A 56 9.38 15.86 4.83
CA SER A 56 10.72 15.52 4.33
C SER A 56 11.03 14.02 4.52
N ILE A 57 11.96 13.49 3.72
CA ILE A 57 12.42 12.11 3.86
C ILE A 57 13.01 11.87 5.27
N GLU A 58 13.77 12.84 5.79
CA GLU A 58 14.29 12.78 7.16
C GLU A 58 13.20 12.79 8.22
N ALA A 59 12.13 13.57 8.04
CA ALA A 59 10.98 13.51 8.95
C ALA A 59 10.34 12.12 8.91
N LEU A 60 10.05 11.57 7.73
CA LEU A 60 9.50 10.21 7.59
C LEU A 60 10.41 9.14 8.21
N LYS A 61 11.73 9.30 8.10
CA LYS A 61 12.72 8.39 8.69
C LYS A 61 12.71 8.40 10.22
N GLN A 62 12.47 9.56 10.81
CA GLN A 62 12.49 9.80 12.26
C GLN A 62 11.14 9.54 12.94
N SER A 63 10.04 9.99 12.34
CA SER A 63 8.69 9.92 12.93
C SER A 63 7.78 8.87 12.28
N GLY A 64 8.20 8.27 11.18
CA GLY A 64 7.33 7.39 10.39
C GLY A 64 6.37 8.15 9.48
N THR A 65 5.47 7.42 8.83
CA THR A 65 4.36 8.01 8.08
C THR A 65 3.28 8.54 9.03
N PRO A 66 2.57 9.63 8.68
CA PRO A 66 1.42 10.10 9.44
C PRO A 66 0.39 9.00 9.65
N MET A 67 -0.18 8.94 10.86
CA MET A 67 -1.33 8.08 11.10
C MET A 67 -2.56 8.69 10.42
N GLY A 68 -3.23 7.91 9.58
CA GLY A 68 -4.39 8.34 8.80
C GLY A 68 -5.07 7.15 8.13
N VAL A 69 -6.27 7.39 7.60
CA VAL A 69 -7.19 6.37 7.05
C VAL A 69 -6.47 5.46 6.05
N LEU A 70 -6.57 4.15 6.27
CA LEU A 70 -6.05 3.06 5.41
C LEU A 70 -4.63 3.31 4.90
N SER A 71 -3.66 3.23 5.80
CA SER A 71 -2.26 3.31 5.40
C SER A 71 -1.86 2.00 4.67
N PRO A 72 -1.28 2.07 3.45
CA PRO A 72 -0.85 0.88 2.72
C PRO A 72 0.18 0.09 3.52
N ARG A 73 0.31 -1.21 3.24
CA ARG A 73 1.27 -2.11 3.93
C ARG A 73 2.69 -1.51 4.04
N THR A 74 3.12 -0.80 3.01
CA THR A 74 4.41 -0.09 2.89
C THR A 74 4.60 0.97 3.98
N SER A 75 3.57 1.74 4.33
CA SER A 75 3.59 2.76 5.38
C SER A 75 3.93 2.17 6.76
N TRP A 76 3.44 0.95 7.05
CA TRP A 76 3.72 0.26 8.31
C TRP A 76 5.22 0.00 8.48
N TYR A 77 5.93 -0.37 7.41
CA TYR A 77 7.37 -0.60 7.47
C TYR A 77 8.14 0.70 7.77
N VAL A 78 7.74 1.83 7.18
CA VAL A 78 8.36 3.13 7.45
C VAL A 78 8.11 3.56 8.90
N TRP A 79 6.87 3.41 9.39
CA TRP A 79 6.51 3.73 10.78
C TRP A 79 7.21 2.82 11.79
N ALA A 80 7.18 1.51 11.59
CA ALA A 80 7.84 0.56 12.47
C ALA A 80 9.37 0.74 12.47
N ALA A 81 9.97 1.03 11.30
CA ALA A 81 11.40 1.33 11.21
C ALA A 81 11.78 2.59 11.99
N ALA A 82 10.97 3.65 11.97
CA ALA A 82 11.21 4.86 12.75
C ALA A 82 11.25 4.59 14.27
N ILE A 83 10.35 3.75 14.77
CA ILE A 83 10.35 3.29 16.17
C ILE A 83 11.65 2.55 16.49
N ILE A 84 12.04 1.58 15.65
CA ILE A 84 13.23 0.76 15.87
C ILE A 84 14.50 1.61 15.85
N ARG A 85 14.64 2.54 14.88
CA ARG A 85 15.79 3.46 14.79
C ARG A 85 15.93 4.34 16.04
N SER A 86 14.82 4.65 16.70
CA SER A 86 14.79 5.44 17.95
C SER A 86 15.06 4.61 19.21
N GLY A 87 15.42 3.33 19.06
CA GLY A 87 15.67 2.39 20.17
C GLY A 87 14.41 1.70 20.71
N GLY A 88 13.26 1.87 20.05
CA GLY A 88 12.01 1.21 20.39
C GLY A 88 11.95 -0.25 19.93
N HIS A 89 10.87 -0.94 20.32
CA HIS A 89 10.56 -2.30 19.91
C HIS A 89 9.17 -2.35 19.30
N VAL A 90 8.97 -3.30 18.38
CA VAL A 90 7.68 -3.54 17.72
C VAL A 90 7.23 -4.98 17.96
N GLY A 91 5.92 -5.19 18.06
CA GLY A 91 5.35 -6.48 18.41
C GLY A 91 3.91 -6.61 17.92
N THR A 92 3.34 -7.80 18.14
CA THR A 92 1.95 -8.10 17.77
C THR A 92 1.09 -8.23 19.02
N GLY A 93 -0.11 -7.63 18.98
CA GLY A 93 -1.07 -7.61 20.08
C GLY A 93 -0.91 -6.41 21.02
N SER A 94 -2.03 -5.85 21.46
CA SER A 94 -2.10 -4.75 22.43
C SER A 94 -2.08 -5.22 23.89
N ILE A 95 -2.42 -6.49 24.13
CA ILE A 95 -2.36 -7.19 25.43
C ILE A 95 -1.40 -8.37 25.24
N ASP A 96 -0.45 -8.56 26.16
CA ASP A 96 0.63 -9.56 26.05
C ASP A 96 1.39 -9.51 24.72
N THR A 97 1.87 -8.30 24.39
CA THR A 97 2.57 -8.02 23.14
C THR A 97 3.70 -9.03 22.91
N LYS A 98 3.58 -9.77 21.80
CA LYS A 98 4.64 -10.65 21.32
C LYS A 98 5.65 -9.81 20.56
N TRP A 99 6.72 -9.42 21.24
CA TRP A 99 7.82 -8.67 20.67
C TRP A 99 8.49 -9.43 19.53
N LEU A 100 8.81 -8.72 18.45
CA LEU A 100 9.50 -9.31 17.32
C LEU A 100 10.97 -9.58 17.65
N PRO A 101 11.54 -10.68 17.16
CA PRO A 101 12.97 -10.95 17.31
C PRO A 101 13.79 -9.92 16.51
N LYS A 102 15.05 -9.74 16.91
CA LYS A 102 15.96 -8.78 16.27
C LYS A 102 16.05 -8.93 14.75
N SER A 103 16.12 -10.15 14.23
CA SER A 103 16.17 -10.42 12.79
C SER A 103 14.96 -9.89 12.01
N GLU A 104 13.77 -9.94 12.61
CA GLU A 104 12.55 -9.38 12.01
C GLU A 104 12.54 -7.84 12.10
N MET A 105 13.04 -7.28 13.20
CA MET A 105 13.21 -5.82 13.33
C MET A 105 14.23 -5.27 12.32
N ASP A 106 15.37 -5.95 12.14
CA ASP A 106 16.39 -5.58 11.14
C ASP A 106 15.79 -5.61 9.71
N LYS A 107 14.96 -6.62 9.42
CA LYS A 107 14.23 -6.72 8.15
C LYS A 107 13.22 -5.59 7.96
N ILE A 108 12.51 -5.18 9.02
CA ILE A 108 11.58 -4.05 8.97
C ILE A 108 12.32 -2.75 8.65
N VAL A 109 13.45 -2.51 9.32
CA VAL A 109 14.29 -1.32 9.05
C VAL A 109 14.78 -1.33 7.60
N TRP A 110 15.27 -2.47 7.13
CA TRP A 110 15.72 -2.63 5.74
C TRP A 110 14.62 -2.35 4.71
N ILE A 111 13.40 -2.89 4.89
CA ILE A 111 12.27 -2.58 3.99
C ILE A 111 11.88 -1.10 4.10
N GLY A 112 11.88 -0.54 5.31
CA GLY A 112 11.58 0.88 5.53
C GLY A 112 12.57 1.80 4.82
N ASP A 113 13.87 1.47 4.82
CA ASP A 113 14.90 2.22 4.08
C ASP A 113 14.69 2.13 2.56
N ILE A 114 14.31 0.96 2.03
CA ILE A 114 13.99 0.79 0.61
C ILE A 114 12.80 1.67 0.22
N GLU A 115 11.70 1.62 0.96
CA GLU A 115 10.50 2.41 0.65
C GLU A 115 10.78 3.92 0.70
N LEU A 116 11.63 4.37 1.64
CA LEU A 116 12.07 5.77 1.71
C LEU A 116 12.95 6.17 0.51
N ALA A 117 13.87 5.30 0.06
CA ALA A 117 14.67 5.55 -1.13
C ALA A 117 13.79 5.66 -2.39
N PHE A 118 12.79 4.79 -2.52
CA PHE A 118 11.81 4.88 -3.61
C PHE A 118 11.02 6.19 -3.56
N GLU A 119 10.53 6.59 -2.39
CA GLU A 119 9.78 7.84 -2.23
C GLU A 119 10.66 9.08 -2.51
N GLU A 120 11.93 9.08 -2.11
CA GLU A 120 12.88 10.15 -2.38
C GLU A 120 13.08 10.36 -3.89
N VAL A 121 13.42 9.28 -4.61
CA VAL A 121 13.61 9.35 -6.07
C VAL A 121 12.31 9.73 -6.78
N ARG A 122 11.16 9.17 -6.36
CA ARG A 122 9.84 9.51 -6.92
C ARG A 122 9.62 11.03 -6.93
N ARG A 123 9.89 11.70 -5.82
CA ARG A 123 9.69 13.15 -5.68
C ARG A 123 10.53 13.95 -6.66
N TYR A 124 11.69 13.45 -7.03
CA TYR A 124 12.60 14.12 -7.96
C TYR A 124 12.26 13.84 -9.43
N ILE A 125 12.09 12.58 -9.82
CA ILE A 125 11.95 12.21 -11.25
C ILE A 125 10.50 12.06 -11.71
N ALA A 126 9.59 11.76 -10.80
CA ALA A 126 8.19 11.47 -11.10
C ALA A 126 7.27 12.08 -10.02
N PRO A 127 7.32 13.41 -9.79
CA PRO A 127 6.60 14.06 -8.68
C PRO A 127 5.08 13.84 -8.73
N GLN A 128 4.53 13.62 -9.92
CA GLN A 128 3.10 13.34 -10.15
C GLN A 128 2.72 11.87 -9.98
N ALA A 129 3.69 10.95 -9.88
CA ALA A 129 3.41 9.55 -9.61
C ALA A 129 2.84 9.38 -8.19
N VAL A 130 1.93 8.43 -8.04
CA VAL A 130 1.29 8.08 -6.77
C VAL A 130 2.33 7.49 -5.82
N SER A 131 2.37 7.98 -4.58
CA SER A 131 3.31 7.46 -3.57
C SER A 131 2.89 6.07 -3.12
N ARG A 132 3.85 5.13 -3.08
CA ARG A 132 3.66 3.80 -2.49
C ARG A 132 3.22 3.86 -1.03
N LEU A 133 3.54 4.95 -0.32
CA LEU A 133 3.24 5.15 1.10
C LEU A 133 1.83 5.66 1.37
N ALA A 134 1.08 6.05 0.33
CA ALA A 134 -0.24 6.67 0.45
C ALA A 134 -1.26 6.18 -0.59
N CYS A 135 -1.06 5.00 -1.17
CA CYS A 135 -1.89 4.46 -2.24
C CYS A 135 -2.70 3.22 -1.83
N ILE A 136 -3.65 2.84 -2.68
CA ILE A 136 -4.21 1.49 -2.73
C ILE A 136 -3.52 0.73 -3.84
N TRP A 137 -3.15 -0.51 -3.56
CA TRP A 137 -2.50 -1.40 -4.50
C TRP A 137 -3.49 -2.29 -5.23
N VAL A 138 -3.44 -2.29 -6.56
CA VAL A 138 -4.18 -3.26 -7.38
C VAL A 138 -3.30 -3.85 -8.47
N ALA A 139 -3.67 -5.04 -8.96
CA ALA A 139 -3.08 -5.66 -10.13
C ALA A 139 -4.16 -5.89 -11.20
N GLU A 140 -3.75 -6.16 -12.43
CA GLU A 140 -4.68 -6.57 -13.49
C GLU A 140 -5.34 -7.91 -13.13
N ASN A 141 -6.62 -8.07 -13.47
CA ASN A 141 -7.36 -9.31 -13.27
C ASN A 141 -6.96 -10.37 -14.31
N THR A 142 -5.72 -10.86 -14.21
CA THR A 142 -5.14 -11.91 -15.05
C THR A 142 -4.52 -13.00 -14.19
N SER A 143 -4.19 -14.15 -14.77
CA SER A 143 -3.46 -15.20 -14.06
C SER A 143 -2.10 -14.72 -13.55
N ILE A 144 -1.41 -13.87 -14.31
CA ILE A 144 -0.14 -13.24 -13.92
C ILE A 144 -0.35 -12.31 -12.71
N GLY A 145 -1.38 -11.44 -12.75
CA GLY A 145 -1.70 -10.56 -11.63
C GLY A 145 -2.08 -11.32 -10.36
N GLN A 146 -2.87 -12.39 -10.49
CA GLN A 146 -3.22 -13.24 -9.35
C GLN A 146 -1.98 -13.92 -8.74
N ALA A 147 -1.13 -14.50 -9.58
CA ALA A 147 0.13 -15.11 -9.14
C ALA A 147 1.04 -14.08 -8.46
N HIS A 148 1.09 -12.86 -8.98
CA HIS A 148 1.86 -11.76 -8.39
C HIS A 148 1.35 -11.38 -7.00
N ILE A 149 0.04 -11.17 -6.81
CA ILE A 149 -0.55 -10.91 -5.49
C ILE A 149 -0.23 -12.04 -4.50
N ARG A 150 -0.38 -13.31 -4.92
CA ARG A 150 -0.06 -14.47 -4.06
C ARG A 150 1.41 -14.52 -3.68
N LYS A 151 2.32 -14.18 -4.59
CA LYS A 151 3.76 -14.09 -4.31
C LYS A 151 4.04 -13.01 -3.25
N MET A 152 3.39 -11.85 -3.33
CA MET A 152 3.64 -10.73 -2.41
C MET A 152 2.99 -10.89 -1.03
N LEU A 153 1.75 -11.41 -1.00
CA LEU A 153 0.89 -11.40 0.19
C LEU A 153 0.67 -12.80 0.78
N GLY A 154 1.02 -13.86 0.06
CA GLY A 154 0.91 -15.25 0.49
C GLY A 154 -0.26 -16.03 -0.13
N PHE A 155 -0.17 -17.36 -0.03
CA PHE A 155 -1.17 -18.30 -0.57
C PHE A 155 -2.51 -18.32 0.18
N ASN A 156 -2.64 -17.57 1.28
CA ASN A 156 -3.90 -17.46 2.03
C ASN A 156 -4.63 -16.13 1.81
N THR A 157 -4.05 -15.19 1.04
CA THR A 157 -4.68 -13.90 0.72
C THR A 157 -5.97 -14.08 -0.08
N LEU A 158 -7.07 -13.46 0.37
CA LEU A 158 -8.28 -13.40 -0.44
C LEU A 158 -8.06 -12.39 -1.58
N ILE A 159 -8.29 -12.82 -2.82
CA ILE A 159 -8.21 -11.94 -4.00
C ILE A 159 -9.63 -11.53 -4.36
N LEU A 160 -9.88 -10.23 -4.41
CA LEU A 160 -11.17 -9.63 -4.75
C LEU A 160 -11.08 -8.99 -6.13
N LYS A 161 -12.14 -9.13 -6.93
CA LYS A 161 -12.32 -8.31 -8.14
C LYS A 161 -12.75 -6.91 -7.72
N VAL A 162 -12.11 -5.89 -8.29
CA VAL A 162 -12.36 -4.49 -7.93
C VAL A 162 -12.41 -3.59 -9.16
N LYS A 163 -13.08 -2.44 -9.01
CA LYS A 163 -13.06 -1.32 -9.94
C LYS A 163 -12.47 -0.09 -9.27
N ILE A 164 -12.03 0.88 -10.07
CA ILE A 164 -11.57 2.19 -9.59
C ILE A 164 -12.60 3.24 -10.04
N PRO A 165 -13.68 3.49 -9.28
CA PRO A 165 -14.72 4.42 -9.70
C PRO A 165 -14.30 5.89 -9.65
N ALA A 166 -13.24 6.21 -8.90
CA ALA A 166 -12.70 7.56 -8.79
C ALA A 166 -11.23 7.53 -8.35
N ALA A 167 -10.39 8.32 -9.01
CA ALA A 167 -8.98 8.50 -8.63
C ALA A 167 -8.50 9.92 -8.93
N THR A 168 -7.66 10.45 -8.06
CA THR A 168 -6.85 11.67 -8.27
C THR A 168 -5.54 11.33 -8.98
N GLY A 169 -5.07 10.08 -8.89
CA GLY A 169 -3.91 9.60 -9.64
C GLY A 169 -3.85 8.08 -9.71
N VAL A 170 -3.28 7.57 -10.79
CA VAL A 170 -2.93 6.14 -10.93
C VAL A 170 -1.53 6.06 -11.53
N SER A 171 -0.65 5.26 -10.94
CA SER A 171 0.68 4.96 -11.49
C SER A 171 0.82 3.49 -11.78
N LYS A 172 1.18 3.16 -13.02
CA LYS A 172 1.47 1.80 -13.48
C LYS A 172 2.99 1.58 -13.46
N VAL A 173 3.44 0.57 -12.72
CA VAL A 173 4.86 0.32 -12.44
C VAL A 173 5.15 -1.19 -12.49
N ASP A 174 6.36 -1.58 -12.89
CA ASP A 174 6.79 -2.99 -12.88
C ASP A 174 7.55 -3.31 -11.60
N THR A 175 6.95 -4.14 -10.76
CA THR A 175 7.50 -4.55 -9.44
C THR A 175 8.83 -5.29 -9.55
N SER A 176 9.17 -5.79 -10.72
CA SER A 176 10.43 -6.51 -10.93
C SER A 176 11.65 -5.59 -10.73
N TRP A 177 11.51 -4.28 -10.94
CA TRP A 177 12.55 -3.32 -10.60
C TRP A 177 12.73 -3.14 -9.08
N PHE A 178 11.63 -3.20 -8.33
CA PHE A 178 11.66 -3.21 -6.87
C PHE A 178 12.31 -4.49 -6.34
N ASP A 179 11.93 -5.66 -6.90
CA ASP A 179 12.56 -6.95 -6.61
C ASP A 179 14.09 -6.89 -6.84
N LEU A 180 14.55 -6.30 -7.95
CA LEU A 180 15.97 -6.15 -8.24
C LEU A 180 16.68 -5.23 -7.25
N TYR A 181 16.08 -4.08 -6.90
CA TYR A 181 16.67 -3.15 -5.93
C TYR A 181 16.87 -3.78 -4.54
N CYS A 182 15.96 -4.67 -4.15
CA CYS A 182 16.08 -5.45 -2.92
C CYS A 182 17.29 -6.40 -2.93
N THR A 183 17.77 -6.82 -4.11
CA THR A 183 18.94 -7.69 -4.25
C THR A 183 20.24 -6.92 -4.52
N ASP A 184 20.14 -5.82 -5.26
CA ASP A 184 21.26 -5.01 -5.73
C ASP A 184 20.78 -3.56 -5.80
N SER A 185 21.13 -2.77 -4.78
CA SER A 185 20.56 -1.44 -4.50
C SER A 185 21.07 -0.34 -5.43
N LYS A 186 20.91 -0.54 -6.75
CA LYS A 186 21.25 0.43 -7.78
C LYS A 186 20.12 1.42 -8.00
N GLN A 187 20.46 2.71 -7.97
CA GLN A 187 19.50 3.79 -8.19
C GLN A 187 18.75 3.66 -9.53
N GLU A 188 19.41 3.15 -10.58
CA GLU A 188 18.78 2.93 -11.90
C GLU A 188 17.50 2.09 -11.83
N TYR A 189 17.40 1.15 -10.88
CA TYR A 189 16.21 0.32 -10.72
C TYR A 189 15.03 1.11 -10.17
N ILE A 190 15.28 2.02 -9.22
CA ILE A 190 14.24 2.93 -8.71
C ILE A 190 13.76 3.87 -9.83
N GLU A 191 14.69 4.36 -10.64
CA GLU A 191 14.37 5.25 -11.76
C GLU A 191 13.49 4.55 -12.79
N LYS A 192 13.86 3.32 -13.19
CA LYS A 192 13.08 2.51 -14.14
C LYS A 192 11.70 2.16 -13.60
N TYR A 193 11.61 1.83 -12.31
CA TYR A 193 10.32 1.58 -11.65
C TYR A 193 9.38 2.77 -11.79
N TRP A 194 9.83 3.99 -11.43
CA TRP A 194 8.98 5.19 -11.48
C TRP A 194 8.74 5.74 -12.87
N GLN A 195 9.59 5.42 -13.84
CA GLN A 195 9.35 5.68 -15.26
C GLN A 195 8.27 4.76 -15.86
N GLY A 196 7.81 3.74 -15.11
CA GLY A 196 6.87 2.74 -15.62
C GLY A 196 7.48 1.85 -16.69
N ALA A 197 8.81 1.70 -16.70
CA ALA A 197 9.50 0.84 -17.65
C ALA A 197 9.22 -0.63 -17.33
N GLU A 198 8.95 -1.43 -18.36
CA GLU A 198 8.90 -2.88 -18.21
C GLU A 198 10.30 -3.48 -18.13
N LEU A 199 10.49 -4.45 -17.22
CA LEU A 199 11.75 -5.20 -17.14
C LEU A 199 11.77 -6.31 -18.21
N ASP A 200 10.70 -7.11 -18.25
CA ASP A 200 10.51 -8.20 -19.20
C ASP A 200 9.15 -8.06 -19.88
N PRO A 201 9.10 -7.68 -21.17
CA PRO A 201 7.86 -7.52 -21.92
C PRO A 201 7.01 -8.80 -22.00
N LYS A 202 7.61 -9.99 -21.79
CA LYS A 202 6.89 -11.27 -21.85
C LYS A 202 6.17 -11.61 -20.55
N VAL A 203 6.68 -11.13 -19.42
CA VAL A 203 6.14 -11.46 -18.09
C VAL A 203 6.17 -10.22 -17.19
N PRO A 204 5.51 -9.12 -17.59
CA PRO A 204 5.53 -7.92 -16.77
C PRO A 204 4.79 -8.17 -15.46
N LYS A 205 5.35 -7.69 -14.36
CA LYS A 205 4.70 -7.74 -13.06
C LYS A 205 4.10 -6.39 -12.74
N TRP A 206 3.07 -6.04 -13.51
CA TRP A 206 2.39 -4.75 -13.37
C TRP A 206 1.68 -4.63 -12.03
N GLU A 207 1.97 -3.50 -11.41
CA GLU A 207 1.36 -2.98 -10.20
C GLU A 207 0.75 -1.62 -10.53
N TYR A 208 -0.44 -1.37 -9.97
CA TYR A 208 -1.12 -0.09 -10.08
C TYR A 208 -1.26 0.52 -8.68
N LEU A 209 -0.64 1.69 -8.52
CA LEU A 209 -0.73 2.52 -7.32
C LEU A 209 -1.86 3.52 -7.52
N VAL A 210 -2.93 3.38 -6.76
CA VAL A 210 -4.14 4.21 -6.88
C VAL A 210 -4.20 5.20 -5.73
N ASP A 211 -4.21 6.50 -6.05
CA ASP A 211 -4.70 7.53 -5.14
C ASP A 211 -6.16 7.82 -5.52
N GLY A 212 -7.10 7.29 -4.75
CA GLY A 212 -8.49 7.16 -5.14
C GLY A 212 -9.28 6.24 -4.23
N VAL A 213 -10.36 5.70 -4.80
CA VAL A 213 -11.21 4.68 -4.19
C VAL A 213 -11.22 3.44 -5.07
N ILE A 214 -11.19 2.27 -4.44
CA ILE A 214 -11.53 1.01 -5.09
C ILE A 214 -12.87 0.50 -4.56
N GLU A 215 -13.64 -0.13 -5.43
CA GLU A 215 -14.93 -0.73 -5.11
C GLU A 215 -14.91 -2.22 -5.45
N VAL A 216 -15.34 -3.06 -4.50
CA VAL A 216 -15.40 -4.51 -4.66
C VAL A 216 -16.56 -4.88 -5.58
N ASN A 217 -16.22 -5.50 -6.71
CA ASN A 217 -17.14 -6.05 -7.70
C ASN A 217 -17.10 -7.59 -7.65
N ASP A 218 -17.20 -8.13 -6.43
CA ASP A 218 -17.10 -9.56 -6.12
C ASP A 218 -18.04 -9.92 -4.96
N PRO A 219 -19.31 -10.28 -5.24
CA PRO A 219 -20.29 -10.56 -4.21
C PRO A 219 -19.88 -11.70 -3.27
N GLU A 220 -19.23 -12.75 -3.80
CA GLU A 220 -18.77 -13.89 -3.02
C GLU A 220 -17.60 -13.50 -2.11
N GLY A 221 -16.63 -12.76 -2.66
CA GLY A 221 -15.50 -12.22 -1.89
C GLY A 221 -15.96 -11.28 -0.78
N LEU A 222 -16.93 -10.40 -1.06
CA LEU A 222 -17.52 -9.48 -0.07
C LEU A 222 -18.23 -10.22 1.06
N GLU A 223 -19.01 -11.26 0.72
CA GLU A 223 -19.68 -12.09 1.72
C GLU A 223 -18.68 -12.86 2.58
N LYS A 224 -17.60 -13.35 1.98
CA LYS A 224 -16.51 -13.99 2.73
C LYS A 224 -15.87 -13.02 3.72
N ILE A 225 -15.60 -11.77 3.34
CA ILE A 225 -15.08 -10.74 4.24
C ILE A 225 -16.04 -10.48 5.40
N ARG A 226 -17.35 -10.39 5.13
CA ARG A 226 -18.35 -10.17 6.19
C ARG A 226 -18.42 -11.30 7.19
N LYS A 227 -18.16 -12.54 6.77
CA LYS A 227 -18.19 -13.73 7.64
C LYS A 227 -16.87 -13.94 8.39
N GLU A 228 -15.76 -13.88 7.66
CA GLU A 228 -14.45 -14.35 8.10
C GLU A 228 -13.41 -13.23 8.29
N GLY A 229 -13.64 -12.07 7.66
CA GLY A 229 -12.76 -10.92 7.83
C GLY A 229 -12.75 -10.47 9.28
N GLY A 230 -11.57 -10.05 9.77
CA GLY A 230 -11.33 -9.73 11.16
C GLY A 230 -12.42 -8.83 11.71
N HIS A 231 -13.36 -9.42 12.45
CA HIS A 231 -14.31 -8.69 13.25
C HIS A 231 -13.50 -7.87 14.25
N LEU A 232 -13.96 -6.68 14.58
CA LEU A 232 -13.52 -5.98 15.78
C LEU A 232 -13.68 -6.97 16.95
N ARG A 233 -12.60 -7.69 17.28
CA ARG A 233 -12.43 -8.32 18.59
C ARG A 233 -12.20 -7.14 19.50
N LEU A 234 -13.30 -6.44 19.83
CA LEU A 234 -13.30 -5.53 20.94
C LEU A 234 -12.80 -6.34 22.14
N PRO A 235 -11.78 -5.87 22.86
CA PRO A 235 -11.43 -6.46 24.15
C PRO A 235 -12.64 -6.45 25.09
#